data_AF-A0A2N6U442-F1
#
_entry.id   AF-A0A2N6U442-F1
#
_cell.length_a   1.000
_cell.length_b   1.000
_cell.length_c   1.000
_cell.angle_alpha   90.00
_cell.angle_beta   90.00
_cell.angle_gamma   90.00
#
_symmetry.space_group_name_H-M   'P 1'
#
loop_
_entity.id
_entity.type
_entity.pdbx_description
1 polymer ?
#
loop_
_entity_poly.entity_id
_entity_poly.type
_entity_poly.pdbx_seq_one_letter_code
_entity_poly.pdbx_strand_id
1 'polypeptide(L)'
;MTATPLPDPASPPVRSRTADRARADRQRGPSPRYLREVQRPEIREDIRTLAFFVRVNCDGNHRTLPRRPHESHAVTAGVYDDPGLRGVQAHGVPTLCQECSDHLAYGEARRVFCPLDPKPFCAECEIHCFIAAERAWNKQMMRYSGPRSLFHGYALEGAKHFALSVRRYSGTYVRRILQRENASA
;
A
#
# COMPACT_ATOMS: atom_id res chain seq x y z
N MET A 1 11.36 28.69 -21.03
CA MET A 1 10.92 27.56 -20.17
C MET A 1 11.26 26.27 -20.88
N THR A 2 12.48 25.77 -20.70
CA THR A 2 12.94 24.54 -21.37
C THR A 2 12.31 23.34 -20.68
N ALA A 3 11.51 22.57 -21.42
CA ALA A 3 10.92 21.34 -20.94
C ALA A 3 12.03 20.36 -20.51
N THR A 4 11.95 19.86 -19.28
CA THR A 4 12.83 18.79 -18.80
C THR A 4 12.62 17.57 -19.71
N PRO A 5 13.67 17.01 -20.32
CA PRO A 5 13.54 15.85 -21.20
C PRO A 5 13.00 14.65 -20.42
N LEU A 6 12.09 13.90 -21.06
CA LEU A 6 11.57 12.66 -20.52
C LEU A 6 12.73 11.67 -20.29
N PRO A 7 12.75 10.94 -19.16
CA PRO A 7 13.82 9.99 -18.87
C PRO A 7 13.84 8.84 -19.90
N ASP A 8 15.05 8.45 -20.29
CA ASP A 8 15.33 7.38 -21.25
C ASP A 8 14.79 6.03 -20.73
N PRO A 9 13.96 5.29 -21.53
CA PRO A 9 13.40 4.00 -21.13
C PRO A 9 14.45 2.90 -20.87
N ALA A 10 15.71 3.11 -21.27
CA ALA A 10 16.83 2.21 -20.98
C ALA A 10 17.65 2.60 -19.74
N SER A 11 17.30 3.71 -19.05
CA SER A 11 18.00 4.11 -17.83
C SER A 11 17.74 3.11 -16.70
N PRO A 12 18.77 2.64 -15.97
CA PRO A 12 18.56 1.84 -14.77
C PRO A 12 17.69 2.65 -13.77
N PRO A 13 16.81 1.99 -13.00
CA PRO A 13 15.91 2.70 -12.09
C PRO A 13 16.74 3.57 -11.15
N VAL A 14 16.44 4.88 -11.13
CA VAL A 14 17.12 5.85 -10.28
C VAL A 14 16.95 5.38 -8.83
N ARG A 15 18.04 4.90 -8.22
CA ARG A 15 18.06 4.48 -6.81
C ARG A 15 17.65 5.66 -5.94
N SER A 16 16.42 5.64 -5.45
CA SER A 16 15.94 6.66 -4.52
C SER A 16 16.57 6.43 -3.14
N ARG A 17 16.87 7.51 -2.41
CA ARG A 17 17.28 7.45 -1.00
C ARG A 17 16.27 6.68 -0.11
N THR A 18 15.07 6.44 -0.62
CA THR A 18 13.96 5.75 0.07
C THR A 18 14.12 4.24 -0.04
N ALA A 19 14.56 3.75 -1.21
CA ALA A 19 14.95 2.35 -1.40
C ALA A 19 16.12 1.96 -0.49
N ASP A 20 17.11 2.84 -0.34
CA ASP A 20 18.26 2.60 0.54
C ASP A 20 17.85 2.54 2.02
N ARG A 21 16.96 3.44 2.47
CA ARG A 21 16.40 3.40 3.84
C ARG A 21 15.56 2.16 4.08
N ALA A 22 14.71 1.77 3.14
CA ALA A 22 13.90 0.55 3.25
C ALA A 22 14.78 -0.72 3.32
N ARG A 23 15.91 -0.77 2.60
CA ARG A 23 16.91 -1.83 2.76
C ARG A 23 17.56 -1.83 4.14
N ALA A 24 17.98 -0.67 4.64
CA ALA A 24 18.61 -0.56 5.96
C ALA A 24 17.66 -0.95 7.10
N ASP A 25 16.37 -0.57 7.00
CA ASP A 25 15.37 -0.93 8.00
C ASP A 25 15.12 -2.44 8.05
N ARG A 26 15.10 -3.13 6.89
CA ARG A 26 14.98 -4.60 6.81
C ARG A 26 16.09 -5.34 7.55
N GLN A 27 17.30 -4.79 7.58
CA GLN A 27 18.43 -5.40 8.28
C GLN A 27 18.35 -5.29 9.80
N ARG A 28 17.60 -4.33 10.33
CA ARG A 28 17.51 -4.06 11.78
C ARG A 28 16.42 -4.86 12.49
N GLY A 29 15.53 -5.51 11.73
CA GLY A 29 14.39 -6.27 12.25
C GLY A 29 13.24 -5.39 12.77
N PRO A 30 12.03 -5.95 12.96
CA PRO A 30 10.87 -5.19 13.38
C PRO A 30 10.96 -4.78 14.86
N SER A 31 10.59 -3.53 15.15
CA SER A 31 10.45 -3.08 16.54
C SER A 31 9.35 -3.84 17.29
N PRO A 32 9.41 -3.95 18.64
CA PRO A 32 8.33 -4.57 19.43
C PRO A 32 6.96 -3.90 19.20
N ARG A 33 6.94 -2.59 18.95
CA ARG A 33 5.72 -1.87 18.60
C ARG A 33 5.16 -2.35 17.27
N TYR A 34 6.00 -2.47 16.24
CA TYR A 34 5.60 -2.98 14.93
C TYR A 34 4.94 -4.35 15.06
N LEU A 35 5.59 -5.26 15.78
CA LEU A 35 5.10 -6.63 15.97
C LEU A 35 3.73 -6.69 16.65
N ARG A 36 3.42 -5.76 17.57
CA ARG A 36 2.08 -5.70 18.19
C ARG A 36 1.03 -5.15 17.22
N GLU A 37 1.32 -4.01 16.61
CA GLU A 37 0.35 -3.32 15.73
C GLU A 37 0.04 -4.16 14.49
N VAL A 38 1.03 -4.82 13.88
CA VAL A 38 0.85 -5.61 12.66
C VAL A 38 -0.04 -6.85 12.87
N GLN A 39 -0.34 -7.24 14.10
CA GLN A 39 -1.27 -8.35 14.37
C GLN A 39 -2.75 -7.95 14.29
N ARG A 40 -3.06 -6.65 14.27
CA ARG A 40 -4.43 -6.18 14.13
C ARG A 40 -5.03 -6.62 12.78
N PRO A 41 -6.20 -7.28 12.75
CA PRO A 41 -6.78 -7.82 11.51
C PRO A 41 -6.90 -6.78 10.39
N GLU A 42 -7.36 -5.58 10.71
CA GLU A 42 -7.54 -4.45 9.78
C GLU A 42 -6.22 -3.90 9.23
N ILE A 43 -5.11 -4.11 9.92
CA ILE A 43 -3.76 -3.76 9.42
C ILE A 43 -3.28 -4.84 8.45
N ARG A 44 -3.43 -6.11 8.81
CA ARG A 44 -3.01 -7.25 7.97
C ARG A 44 -3.77 -7.26 6.65
N GLU A 45 -5.07 -7.06 6.71
CA GLU A 45 -5.96 -6.95 5.56
C GLU A 45 -5.56 -5.82 4.60
N ASP A 46 -5.30 -4.62 5.14
CA ASP A 46 -4.84 -3.49 4.35
C ASP A 46 -3.47 -3.76 3.70
N ILE A 47 -2.55 -4.41 4.41
CA ILE A 47 -1.23 -4.79 3.88
C ILE A 47 -1.38 -5.80 2.74
N ARG A 48 -2.21 -6.84 2.92
CA ARG A 48 -2.47 -7.84 1.88
C ARG A 48 -3.11 -7.21 0.63
N THR A 49 -4.03 -6.27 0.85
CA THR A 49 -4.67 -5.51 -0.23
C THR A 49 -3.65 -4.64 -0.98
N LEU A 50 -2.77 -3.94 -0.27
CA LEU A 50 -1.68 -3.19 -0.88
C LEU A 50 -0.75 -4.10 -1.69
N ALA A 51 -0.35 -5.24 -1.12
CA ALA A 51 0.51 -6.23 -1.77
C ALA A 51 -0.09 -6.74 -3.09
N PHE A 52 -1.40 -6.97 -3.12
CA PHE A 52 -2.11 -7.32 -4.36
C PHE A 52 -1.94 -6.22 -5.42
N PHE A 53 -2.19 -4.96 -5.09
CA PHE A 53 -2.12 -3.87 -6.07
C PHE A 53 -0.70 -3.66 -6.59
N VAL A 54 0.29 -3.80 -5.71
CA VAL A 54 1.71 -3.77 -6.08
C VAL A 54 2.06 -4.91 -7.03
N ARG A 55 1.58 -6.14 -6.77
CA ARG A 55 1.77 -7.29 -7.66
C ARG A 55 1.18 -7.03 -9.05
N VAL A 56 -0.06 -6.56 -9.13
CA VAL A 56 -0.72 -6.25 -10.41
C VAL A 56 0.09 -5.22 -11.21
N ASN A 57 0.62 -4.18 -10.55
CA ASN A 57 1.47 -3.19 -11.21
C ASN A 57 2.81 -3.79 -11.66
N CYS A 58 3.45 -4.62 -10.82
CA CYS A 58 4.70 -5.29 -11.16
C CYS A 58 4.55 -6.21 -12.38
N ASP A 59 3.47 -6.99 -12.43
CA ASP A 59 3.16 -7.89 -13.55
C ASP A 59 2.79 -7.15 -14.82
N GLY A 60 2.14 -6.00 -14.67
CA GLY A 60 1.72 -5.15 -15.77
C GLY A 60 2.85 -4.35 -16.42
N ASN A 61 3.60 -3.64 -15.59
CA ASN A 61 4.51 -2.58 -16.03
C ASN A 61 5.99 -2.98 -15.93
N HIS A 62 6.34 -3.96 -15.09
CA HIS A 62 7.73 -4.36 -14.81
C HIS A 62 7.98 -5.83 -15.19
N ARG A 63 7.65 -6.20 -16.44
CA ARG A 63 7.75 -7.58 -16.95
C ARG A 63 9.18 -8.07 -17.14
N THR A 64 10.09 -7.16 -17.51
CA THR A 64 11.48 -7.48 -17.87
C THR A 64 12.42 -7.44 -16.67
N LEU A 65 11.97 -6.90 -15.53
CA LEU A 65 12.82 -6.77 -14.34
C LEU A 65 12.91 -8.09 -13.58
N PRO A 66 14.08 -8.42 -13.01
CA PRO A 66 14.25 -9.62 -12.20
C PRO A 66 13.36 -9.55 -10.96
N ARG A 67 12.75 -10.68 -10.59
CA ARG A 67 11.83 -10.79 -9.46
C ARG A 67 12.35 -11.76 -8.42
N ARG A 68 12.05 -11.45 -7.16
CA ARG A 68 12.39 -12.28 -6.01
C ARG A 68 11.21 -12.29 -5.04
N PRO A 69 11.08 -13.30 -4.18
CA PRO A 69 10.14 -13.25 -3.07
C PRO A 69 10.32 -11.94 -2.29
N HIS A 70 9.21 -11.27 -1.99
CA HIS A 70 9.23 -10.04 -1.21
C HIS A 70 9.78 -10.34 0.19
N GLU A 71 10.63 -9.44 0.69
CA GLU A 71 11.23 -9.53 2.02
C GLU A 71 10.90 -8.24 2.76
N SER A 72 10.26 -8.37 3.92
CA SER A 72 9.92 -7.25 4.80
C SER A 72 9.63 -7.71 6.22
N HIS A 73 9.48 -6.74 7.13
CA HIS A 73 8.99 -7.00 8.48
C HIS A 73 7.58 -7.60 8.52
N ALA A 74 6.71 -7.31 7.53
CA ALA A 74 5.40 -7.93 7.43
C ALA A 74 5.51 -9.42 7.09
N VAL A 75 6.45 -9.80 6.22
CA VAL A 75 6.75 -11.21 5.92
C VAL A 75 7.22 -11.93 7.18
N THR A 76 8.19 -11.37 7.90
CA THR A 76 8.68 -11.97 9.16
C THR A 76 7.59 -12.06 10.24
N ALA A 77 6.63 -11.13 10.25
CA ALA A 77 5.49 -11.15 11.16
C ALA A 77 4.34 -12.08 10.72
N GLY A 78 4.56 -12.87 9.66
CA GLY A 78 3.61 -13.85 9.15
C GLY A 78 2.37 -13.23 8.51
N VAL A 79 2.43 -11.98 8.03
CA VAL A 79 1.25 -11.30 7.44
C VAL A 79 0.64 -12.08 6.29
N TYR A 80 1.46 -12.79 5.52
CA TYR A 80 1.04 -13.56 4.35
C TYR A 80 0.75 -15.03 4.65
N ASP A 81 1.01 -15.50 5.87
CA ASP A 81 0.95 -16.92 6.25
C ASP A 81 -0.42 -17.27 6.85
N ASP A 82 -1.46 -17.21 6.02
CA ASP A 82 -2.83 -17.41 6.48
C ASP A 82 -3.57 -18.40 5.58
N PRO A 83 -3.63 -19.69 5.97
CA PRO A 83 -4.26 -20.75 5.18
C PRO A 83 -5.78 -20.63 5.14
N GLY A 84 -6.37 -19.76 5.98
CA GLY A 84 -7.79 -19.46 6.01
C GLY A 84 -8.21 -18.46 4.93
N LEU A 85 -7.27 -17.74 4.33
CA LEU A 85 -7.59 -16.74 3.31
C LEU A 85 -8.18 -17.37 2.06
N ARG A 86 -9.15 -16.65 1.49
CA ARG A 86 -9.82 -16.98 0.22
C ARG A 86 -9.80 -15.74 -0.68
N GLY A 87 -9.94 -15.95 -1.98
CA GLY A 87 -9.99 -14.85 -2.95
C GLY A 87 -8.69 -14.04 -3.03
N VAL A 88 -8.81 -12.71 -3.16
CA VAL A 88 -7.71 -11.73 -3.35
C VAL A 88 -6.63 -11.79 -2.26
N GLN A 89 -7.01 -12.15 -1.04
CA GLN A 89 -6.09 -12.20 0.10
C GLN A 89 -5.36 -13.56 0.16
N ALA A 90 -5.83 -14.58 -0.58
CA ALA A 90 -5.24 -15.92 -0.64
C ALA A 90 -4.00 -15.97 -1.54
N HIS A 91 -3.10 -15.02 -1.33
CA HIS A 91 -1.82 -14.97 -2.01
C HIS A 91 -0.76 -14.92 -0.92
N GLY A 92 0.14 -15.91 -0.91
CA GLY A 92 1.31 -15.90 -0.06
C GLY A 92 2.24 -14.74 -0.39
N VAL A 93 3.47 -14.79 0.13
CA VAL A 93 4.48 -13.75 -0.09
C VAL A 93 4.63 -13.45 -1.60
N PRO A 94 4.40 -12.20 -2.06
CA PRO A 94 4.43 -11.88 -3.48
C PRO A 94 5.85 -11.90 -4.03
N THR A 95 6.02 -12.39 -5.26
CA THR A 95 7.29 -12.30 -5.99
C THR A 95 7.32 -11.02 -6.83
N LEU A 96 8.19 -10.07 -6.46
CA LEU A 96 8.19 -8.70 -7.00
C LEU A 96 9.57 -8.31 -7.53
N CYS A 97 9.61 -7.34 -8.45
CA CYS A 97 10.85 -6.63 -8.75
C CYS A 97 11.30 -5.80 -7.55
N GLN A 98 12.58 -5.39 -7.54
CA GLN A 98 13.14 -4.69 -6.39
C GLN A 98 12.39 -3.40 -6.05
N GLU A 99 12.05 -2.59 -7.04
CA GLU A 99 11.34 -1.32 -6.86
C GLU A 99 9.96 -1.52 -6.23
N CYS A 100 9.17 -2.48 -6.76
CA CYS A 100 7.87 -2.83 -6.20
C CYS A 100 7.97 -3.37 -4.77
N SER A 101 9.01 -4.17 -4.49
CA SER A 101 9.30 -4.69 -3.15
C SER A 101 9.65 -3.57 -2.16
N ASP A 102 10.41 -2.57 -2.58
CA ASP A 102 10.77 -1.42 -1.74
C ASP A 102 9.56 -0.53 -1.46
N HIS A 103 8.69 -0.29 -2.45
CA HIS A 103 7.44 0.43 -2.24
C HIS A 103 6.49 -0.30 -1.29
N LEU A 104 6.35 -1.63 -1.44
CA LEU A 104 5.50 -2.42 -0.57
C LEU A 104 5.98 -2.36 0.89
N ALA A 105 7.28 -2.56 1.13
CA ALA A 105 7.86 -2.47 2.47
C ALA A 105 7.66 -1.07 3.10
N TYR A 106 7.76 -0.01 2.27
CA TYR A 106 7.46 1.35 2.71
C TYR A 106 5.99 1.51 3.13
N GLY A 107 5.06 1.07 2.28
CA GLY A 107 3.62 1.18 2.53
C GLY A 107 3.15 0.36 3.74
N GLU A 108 3.72 -0.82 3.95
CA GLU A 108 3.52 -1.65 5.15
C GLU A 108 3.87 -0.88 6.42
N ALA A 109 5.08 -0.33 6.50
CA ALA A 109 5.51 0.44 7.66
C ALA A 109 4.59 1.65 7.92
N ARG A 110 4.17 2.35 6.87
CA ARG A 110 3.23 3.47 6.98
C ARG A 110 1.85 3.05 7.47
N ARG A 111 1.38 1.86 7.08
CA ARG A 111 0.10 1.34 7.56
C ARG A 111 0.17 0.94 9.03
N VAL A 112 1.24 0.25 9.44
CA VAL A 112 1.45 -0.22 10.81
C VAL A 112 1.56 0.95 11.79
N PHE A 113 2.25 2.02 11.40
CA PHE A 113 2.42 3.21 12.25
C PHE A 113 1.40 4.33 11.96
N CYS A 114 0.31 4.06 11.24
CA CYS A 114 -0.71 5.06 10.99
C CYS A 114 -1.38 5.48 12.30
N PRO A 115 -1.41 6.79 12.65
CA PRO A 115 -2.01 7.25 13.91
C PRO A 115 -3.54 7.39 13.82
N LEU A 116 -4.13 7.22 12.65
CA LEU A 116 -5.56 7.46 12.43
C LEU A 116 -6.37 6.17 12.59
N ASP A 117 -7.41 6.24 13.41
CA ASP A 117 -8.38 5.17 13.63
C ASP A 117 -9.80 5.77 13.79
N PRO A 118 -10.74 5.53 12.85
CA PRO A 118 -10.57 4.75 11.63
C PRO A 118 -9.66 5.47 10.62
N LYS A 119 -8.88 4.67 9.88
CA LYS A 119 -7.98 5.16 8.83
C LYS A 119 -8.77 5.64 7.59
N PRO A 120 -8.49 6.85 7.06
CA PRO A 120 -8.97 7.30 5.76
C PRO A 120 -8.46 6.53 4.56
N PHE A 121 -9.12 6.74 3.42
CA PHE A 121 -8.41 6.59 2.16
C PHE A 121 -7.22 7.54 2.10
N CYS A 122 -6.07 7.05 1.62
CA CYS A 122 -4.87 7.87 1.50
C CYS A 122 -5.07 9.12 0.63
N ALA A 123 -6.03 9.10 -0.30
CA ALA A 123 -6.41 10.23 -1.14
C ALA A 123 -7.09 11.36 -0.35
N GLU A 124 -7.80 11.04 0.73
CA GLU A 124 -8.58 11.95 1.58
C GLU A 124 -7.93 12.15 2.96
N CYS A 125 -6.70 11.64 3.14
CA CYS A 125 -6.02 11.61 4.42
C CYS A 125 -5.31 12.93 4.73
N GLU A 126 -5.77 13.68 5.74
CA GLU A 126 -5.25 15.01 6.09
C GLU A 126 -3.75 15.05 6.40
N ILE A 127 -3.18 13.98 6.98
CA ILE A 127 -1.77 13.96 7.40
C ILE A 127 -0.79 13.60 6.26
N HIS A 128 -1.30 13.04 5.15
CA HIS A 128 -0.54 12.58 3.97
C HIS A 128 0.90 12.07 4.27
N CYS A 129 1.02 10.99 5.03
CA CYS A 129 2.31 10.48 5.53
C CYS A 129 3.27 9.91 4.46
N PHE A 130 2.82 9.77 3.21
CA PHE A 130 3.67 9.38 2.09
C PHE A 130 4.53 10.56 1.65
N ILE A 131 5.84 10.34 1.56
CA ILE A 131 6.76 11.27 0.91
C ILE A 131 6.40 11.45 -0.57
N ALA A 132 6.80 12.58 -1.16
CA ALA A 132 6.34 12.98 -2.49
C ALA A 132 6.60 11.91 -3.58
N ALA A 133 7.78 11.31 -3.61
CA ALA A 133 8.14 10.27 -4.57
C ALA A 133 7.24 9.03 -4.44
N GLU A 134 7.10 8.49 -3.23
CA GLU A 134 6.25 7.32 -2.95
C GLU A 134 4.77 7.61 -3.19
N ARG A 135 4.33 8.86 -2.97
CA ARG A 135 2.96 9.30 -3.27
C ARG A 135 2.70 9.32 -4.77
N ALA A 136 3.65 9.83 -5.55
CA ALA A 136 3.56 9.83 -7.01
C ALA A 136 3.52 8.39 -7.54
N TRP A 137 4.39 7.52 -7.03
CA TRP A 137 4.40 6.10 -7.36
C TRP A 137 3.08 5.43 -7.01
N ASN A 138 2.57 5.64 -5.79
CA ASN A 138 1.30 5.08 -5.35
C ASN A 138 0.13 5.53 -6.23
N LYS A 139 0.10 6.80 -6.66
CA LYS A 139 -0.91 7.29 -7.60
C LYS A 139 -0.83 6.60 -8.96
N GLN A 140 0.37 6.41 -9.50
CA GLN A 140 0.57 5.71 -10.78
C GLN A 140 0.13 4.25 -10.68
N MET A 141 0.54 3.57 -9.62
CA MET A 141 0.16 2.18 -9.32
C MET A 141 -1.35 2.03 -9.13
N MET A 142 -2.01 2.93 -8.40
CA MET A 142 -3.48 2.93 -8.26
C MET A 142 -4.19 3.19 -9.59
N ARG A 143 -3.67 4.08 -10.45
CA ARG A 143 -4.25 4.33 -11.79
C ARG A 143 -4.19 3.09 -12.69
N TYR A 144 -3.16 2.26 -12.55
CA TYR A 144 -3.01 1.03 -13.31
C TYR A 144 -3.80 -0.14 -12.69
N SER A 145 -3.54 -0.41 -11.41
CA SER A 145 -4.01 -1.60 -10.69
C SER A 145 -5.45 -1.48 -10.21
N GLY A 146 -5.94 -0.27 -9.91
CA GLY A 146 -7.29 -0.03 -9.40
C GLY A 146 -8.38 -0.59 -10.32
N PRO A 147 -8.48 -0.16 -11.59
CA PRO A 147 -9.47 -0.70 -12.52
C PRO A 147 -9.26 -2.19 -12.82
N ARG A 148 -7.99 -2.63 -12.85
CA ARG A 148 -7.63 -4.03 -13.15
C ARG A 148 -7.96 -4.99 -12.04
N SER A 149 -8.05 -4.49 -10.81
CA SER A 149 -8.44 -5.30 -9.66
C SER A 149 -9.70 -6.08 -9.97
N LEU A 150 -10.74 -5.42 -10.51
CA LEU A 150 -12.05 -5.96 -10.91
C LEU A 150 -11.97 -7.27 -11.71
N PHE A 151 -11.01 -7.40 -12.63
CA PHE A 151 -10.85 -8.57 -13.49
C PHE A 151 -10.16 -9.76 -12.81
N HIS A 152 -9.56 -9.57 -11.64
CA HIS A 152 -8.91 -10.62 -10.86
C HIS A 152 -9.83 -11.25 -9.79
N GLY A 153 -11.15 -11.30 -10.05
CA GLY A 153 -12.15 -11.83 -9.10
C GLY A 153 -12.64 -10.82 -8.05
N TYR A 154 -12.44 -9.53 -8.30
CA TYR A 154 -12.70 -8.42 -7.37
C TYR A 154 -14.10 -7.81 -7.43
N ALA A 155 -14.95 -8.20 -8.36
CA ALA A 155 -16.23 -7.50 -8.56
C ALA A 155 -17.10 -7.46 -7.28
N LEU A 156 -17.01 -8.47 -6.41
CA LEU A 156 -17.79 -8.55 -5.17
C LEU A 156 -16.98 -8.23 -3.91
N GLU A 157 -15.77 -8.79 -3.76
CA GLU A 157 -14.97 -8.61 -2.54
C GLU A 157 -14.19 -7.30 -2.55
N GLY A 158 -13.69 -6.90 -3.72
CA GLY A 158 -13.14 -5.57 -3.95
C GLY A 158 -14.21 -4.48 -3.85
N ALA A 159 -15.41 -4.72 -4.37
CA ALA A 159 -16.54 -3.81 -4.19
C ALA A 159 -17.05 -3.77 -2.73
N LYS A 160 -17.04 -4.89 -1.98
CA LYS A 160 -17.33 -4.88 -0.53
C LYS A 160 -16.26 -4.14 0.25
N HIS A 161 -14.97 -4.42 0.04
CA HIS A 161 -13.91 -3.70 0.74
C HIS A 161 -13.88 -2.23 0.37
N PHE A 162 -14.03 -1.89 -0.91
CA PHE A 162 -14.14 -0.51 -1.39
C PHE A 162 -15.41 0.17 -0.87
N ALA A 163 -16.59 -0.45 -0.96
CA ALA A 163 -17.85 0.14 -0.50
C ALA A 163 -17.98 0.17 1.03
N LEU A 164 -17.42 -0.80 1.76
CA LEU A 164 -17.37 -0.79 3.22
C LEU A 164 -16.34 0.22 3.73
N SER A 165 -15.17 0.35 3.10
CA SER A 165 -14.23 1.42 3.45
C SER A 165 -14.80 2.80 3.10
N VAL A 166 -15.45 2.98 1.95
CA VAL A 166 -16.20 4.20 1.61
C VAL A 166 -17.38 4.45 2.55
N ARG A 167 -18.16 3.44 2.97
CA ARG A 167 -19.32 3.64 3.89
C ARG A 167 -18.91 3.84 5.35
N ARG A 168 -17.92 3.11 5.86
CA ARG A 168 -17.40 3.26 7.22
C ARG A 168 -16.66 4.60 7.36
N TYR A 169 -16.02 5.05 6.29
CA TYR A 169 -15.34 6.34 6.23
C TYR A 169 -16.30 7.51 5.96
N SER A 170 -17.22 7.43 4.98
CA SER A 170 -18.17 8.54 4.73
C SER A 170 -19.13 8.74 5.90
N GLY A 171 -19.62 7.68 6.55
CA GLY A 171 -20.53 7.82 7.68
C GLY A 171 -19.91 8.45 8.94
N THR A 172 -18.62 8.24 9.18
CA THR A 172 -17.92 8.81 10.36
C THR A 172 -17.24 10.14 10.06
N TYR A 173 -16.72 10.33 8.83
CA TYR A 173 -16.10 11.57 8.36
C TYR A 173 -17.13 12.67 8.10
N VAL A 174 -18.22 12.39 7.36
CA VAL A 174 -19.30 13.36 7.12
C VAL A 174 -19.95 13.79 8.43
N ARG A 175 -20.17 12.85 9.36
CA ARG A 175 -20.71 13.17 10.69
C ARG A 175 -19.79 14.11 11.48
N ARG A 176 -18.47 13.98 11.35
CA ARG A 176 -17.48 14.81 12.05
C ARG A 176 -17.33 16.20 11.42
N ILE A 177 -17.49 16.33 10.10
CA ILE A 177 -17.58 17.64 9.40
C ILE A 177 -18.86 18.37 9.80
N LEU A 178 -20.01 17.71 9.72
CA LEU A 178 -21.29 18.29 10.12
C LEU A 178 -21.30 18.70 11.61
N GLN A 179 -20.62 17.94 12.48
CA GLN A 179 -20.45 18.29 13.89
C GLN A 179 -19.53 19.50 14.11
N ARG A 180 -18.50 19.70 13.28
CA ARG A 180 -17.63 20.89 13.35
C ARG A 180 -18.33 22.15 12.83
N GLU A 181 -19.13 22.02 11.77
CA GLU A 181 -19.96 23.11 11.24
C GLU A 181 -21.03 23.54 12.24
N ASN A 182 -21.71 22.59 12.89
CA ASN A 182 -22.70 22.86 13.95
C ASN A 182 -22.08 23.33 15.28
N ALA A 183 -20.79 23.11 15.53
CA ALA A 183 -20.09 23.61 16.72
C ALA A 183 -19.43 24.99 16.49
N SER A 184 -19.45 25.48 15.24
CA SER A 184 -18.91 26.79 14.84
C SER A 184 -20.01 27.79 14.47
N ALA A 185 -21.28 27.42 14.68
CA ALA A 185 -22.49 28.24 14.56
C ALA A 185 -23.12 28.39 15.95
#